data_AF-A0A7I8DL44-F1
#
_entry.id   AF-A0A7I8DL44-F1
#
_cell.length_a   1.000
_cell.length_b   1.000
_cell.length_c   1.000
_cell.angle_alpha   90.00
_cell.angle_beta   90.00
_cell.angle_gamma   90.00
#
_symmetry.space_group_name_H-M   'P 1'
#
loop_
_entity.id
_entity.type
_entity.pdbx_description
1 polymer ?
#
loop_
_entity_poly.entity_id
_entity_poly.type
_entity_poly.pdbx_seq_one_letter_code
_entity_poly.pdbx_strand_id
1 'polypeptide(L)'
;MERLEQVTRLKEGIKALENHWHCLTEERLPGAKLDFLTLYPKHMEYLTDVYRWEEKFWSYDYQLFLALEQVKNHAILLATLACGAGAEQADCREWYLLISEICSFQRKEEKLPFHISEYMIYLALSGEYSQEKFGQWSSAPNSQAAQDLVLYALMTGKPLKIDRSRALYDDGIWLRFYDALAAGDSHGVKAACIDFARYFWQQCEATGTPVYAPEDYPCFEPDYNAALAIALYRDGMDISFESEQYERFYIGALCRT
;
A
#
# COMPACT_ATOMS: atom_id res chain seq x y z
N MET A 1 21.43 -1.40 17.84
CA MET A 1 20.30 -1.28 18.80
C MET A 1 19.01 -1.06 18.01
N GLU A 2 18.91 0.02 17.22
CA GLU A 2 17.73 0.35 16.40
C GLU A 2 17.25 -0.76 15.43
N ARG A 3 18.15 -1.46 14.73
CA ARG A 3 17.75 -2.54 13.80
C ARG A 3 17.18 -3.78 14.50
N LEU A 4 17.73 -4.14 15.67
CA LEU A 4 17.21 -5.25 16.46
C LEU A 4 15.80 -4.92 16.95
N GLU A 5 15.56 -3.68 17.37
CA GLU A 5 14.24 -3.19 17.76
C GLU A 5 13.25 -3.20 16.59
N GLN A 6 13.64 -2.75 15.39
CA GLN A 6 12.81 -2.84 14.18
C GLN A 6 12.43 -4.29 13.84
N VAL A 7 13.38 -5.22 13.92
CA VAL A 7 13.12 -6.64 13.69
C VAL A 7 12.20 -7.24 14.77
N THR A 8 12.39 -6.86 16.03
CA THR A 8 11.50 -7.30 17.12
C THR A 8 10.08 -6.82 16.89
N ARG A 9 9.89 -5.53 16.56
CA ARG A 9 8.57 -4.99 16.21
C ARG A 9 7.94 -5.70 15.02
N LEU A 10 8.72 -5.98 13.97
CA LEU A 10 8.25 -6.75 12.83
C LEU A 10 7.75 -8.15 13.23
N LYS A 11 8.51 -8.85 14.09
CA LYS A 11 8.08 -10.16 14.61
C LYS A 11 6.80 -10.06 15.43
N GLU A 12 6.68 -9.04 16.27
CA GLU A 12 5.48 -8.79 17.08
C GLU A 12 4.27 -8.46 16.20
N GLY A 13 4.44 -7.64 15.17
CA GLY A 13 3.39 -7.30 14.23
C GLY A 13 2.93 -8.49 13.39
N ILE A 14 3.85 -9.32 12.87
CA ILE A 14 3.47 -10.59 12.19
C ILE A 14 2.66 -11.50 13.14
N LYS A 15 3.04 -11.54 14.42
CA LYS A 15 2.32 -12.34 15.43
C LYS A 15 0.93 -11.81 15.69
N ALA A 16 0.76 -10.49 15.70
CA ALA A 16 -0.56 -9.89 15.77
C ALA A 16 -1.39 -10.30 14.55
N LEU A 17 -0.82 -10.22 13.33
CA LEU A 17 -1.54 -10.61 12.11
C LEU A 17 -2.01 -12.07 12.10
N GLU A 18 -1.19 -12.98 12.63
CA GLU A 18 -1.57 -14.39 12.79
C GLU A 18 -2.79 -14.58 13.71
N ASN A 19 -2.95 -13.73 14.73
CA ASN A 19 -4.12 -13.77 15.61
C ASN A 19 -5.38 -13.21 14.92
N HIS A 20 -5.23 -12.26 13.99
CA HIS A 20 -6.33 -11.70 13.19
C HIS A 20 -6.74 -12.60 12.01
N TRP A 21 -6.01 -13.69 11.74
CA TRP A 21 -6.38 -14.70 10.74
C TRP A 21 -7.76 -15.33 11.00
N HIS A 22 -8.23 -15.33 12.24
CA HIS A 22 -9.56 -15.80 12.60
C HIS A 22 -10.68 -14.93 12.00
N CYS A 23 -10.45 -13.64 11.70
CA CYS A 23 -11.47 -12.75 11.13
C CYS A 23 -11.92 -13.19 9.73
N LEU A 24 -11.04 -13.84 8.95
CA LEU A 24 -11.39 -14.45 7.67
C LEU A 24 -12.31 -15.69 7.80
N THR A 25 -12.49 -16.23 9.01
CA THR A 25 -13.42 -17.36 9.24
C THR A 25 -14.87 -16.96 9.41
N GLU A 26 -15.14 -15.68 9.67
CA GLU A 26 -16.49 -15.13 9.86
C GLU A 26 -17.04 -14.54 8.54
N GLU A 27 -16.79 -15.26 7.44
CA GLU A 27 -16.96 -14.82 6.06
C GLU A 27 -18.26 -14.04 5.76
N ARG A 28 -18.12 -12.79 5.30
CA ARG A 28 -19.17 -12.09 4.52
C ARG A 28 -19.10 -12.38 3.03
N LEU A 29 -17.94 -12.84 2.52
CA LEU A 29 -17.77 -13.46 1.21
C LEU A 29 -17.60 -14.98 1.40
N PRO A 30 -18.66 -15.78 1.15
CA PRO A 30 -18.58 -17.23 1.29
C PRO A 30 -17.44 -17.82 0.45
N GLY A 31 -16.56 -18.58 1.08
CA GLY A 31 -15.43 -19.24 0.43
C GLY A 31 -14.11 -18.47 0.47
N ALA A 32 -14.06 -17.20 0.87
CA ALA A 32 -12.83 -16.39 0.79
C ALA A 32 -11.63 -17.00 1.53
N LYS A 33 -11.84 -17.62 2.70
CA LYS A 33 -10.78 -18.33 3.41
C LYS A 33 -10.41 -19.63 2.72
N LEU A 34 -11.39 -20.37 2.21
CA LEU A 34 -11.13 -21.62 1.50
C LEU A 34 -10.37 -21.35 0.20
N ASP A 35 -10.75 -20.30 -0.54
CA ASP A 35 -10.08 -19.82 -1.74
C ASP A 35 -8.68 -19.33 -1.40
N PHE A 36 -8.50 -18.59 -0.30
CA PHE A 36 -7.16 -18.22 0.16
C PHE A 36 -6.28 -19.45 0.43
N LEU A 37 -6.77 -20.40 1.23
CA LEU A 37 -6.01 -21.60 1.59
C LEU A 37 -5.75 -22.50 0.37
N THR A 38 -6.64 -22.49 -0.62
CA THR A 38 -6.53 -23.26 -1.85
C THR A 38 -5.56 -22.61 -2.84
N LEU A 39 -5.66 -21.30 -3.05
CA LEU A 39 -4.84 -20.55 -3.98
C LEU A 39 -3.43 -20.32 -3.44
N TYR A 40 -3.28 -20.19 -2.11
CA TYR A 40 -2.04 -19.75 -1.46
C TYR A 40 -1.62 -20.59 -0.25
N PRO A 41 -1.56 -21.93 -0.34
CA PRO A 41 -1.41 -22.84 0.80
C PRO A 41 -0.10 -22.66 1.60
N LYS A 42 0.95 -22.09 0.99
CA LYS A 42 2.27 -21.91 1.61
C LYS A 42 2.50 -20.50 2.17
N HIS A 43 1.61 -19.54 1.89
CA HIS A 43 1.85 -18.13 2.23
C HIS A 43 1.92 -17.91 3.75
N MET A 44 1.10 -18.63 4.52
CA MET A 44 1.16 -18.58 5.99
C MET A 44 2.45 -19.20 6.53
N GLU A 45 2.96 -20.27 5.92
CA GLU A 45 4.22 -20.90 6.35
C GLU A 45 5.38 -19.89 6.22
N TYR A 46 5.45 -19.14 5.11
CA TYR A 46 6.47 -18.11 4.89
C TYR A 46 6.42 -16.96 5.92
N LEU A 47 5.23 -16.54 6.36
CA LEU A 47 5.11 -15.53 7.42
C LEU A 47 5.56 -16.09 8.78
N THR A 48 5.22 -17.34 9.09
CA THR A 48 5.59 -17.99 10.36
C THR A 48 7.09 -18.30 10.46
N ASP A 49 7.80 -18.42 9.33
CA ASP A 49 9.23 -18.72 9.33
C ASP A 49 10.09 -17.55 9.83
N VAL A 50 9.53 -16.32 9.89
CA VAL A 50 10.22 -15.12 10.39
C VAL A 50 10.65 -15.27 11.85
N TYR A 51 9.91 -16.04 12.67
CA TYR A 51 10.29 -16.26 14.07
C TYR A 51 11.58 -17.06 14.22
N ARG A 52 11.91 -17.91 13.24
CA ARG A 52 13.09 -18.78 13.23
C ARG A 52 14.37 -18.04 12.85
N TRP A 53 14.27 -16.78 12.41
CA TRP A 53 15.42 -15.96 12.06
C TRP A 53 16.24 -15.63 13.33
N GLU A 54 17.47 -16.13 13.38
CA GLU A 54 18.42 -15.98 14.49
C GLU A 54 19.10 -14.60 14.51
N GLU A 55 19.64 -14.17 15.66
CA GLU A 55 20.28 -12.86 15.81
C GLU A 55 21.39 -12.57 14.77
N LYS A 56 22.17 -13.61 14.45
CA LYS A 56 23.25 -13.53 13.44
C LYS A 56 22.73 -13.28 12.03
N PHE A 57 21.50 -13.67 11.71
CA PHE A 57 20.87 -13.49 10.40
C PHE A 57 20.69 -12.00 10.05
N TRP A 58 20.30 -11.19 11.04
CA TRP A 58 20.07 -9.74 10.89
C TRP A 58 21.33 -8.93 10.59
N SER A 59 22.49 -9.51 10.89
CA SER A 59 23.78 -8.86 10.67
C SER A 59 24.19 -8.88 9.20
N TYR A 60 23.58 -9.73 8.38
CA TYR A 60 23.82 -9.86 6.94
C TYR A 60 22.76 -9.12 6.13
N ASP A 61 23.10 -7.93 5.63
CA ASP A 61 22.15 -7.06 4.93
C ASP A 61 21.43 -7.77 3.79
N TYR A 62 22.17 -8.39 2.88
CA TYR A 62 21.59 -9.03 1.71
C TYR A 62 20.59 -10.14 2.03
N GLN A 63 20.91 -11.03 2.99
CA GLN A 63 20.04 -12.15 3.36
C GLN A 63 18.77 -11.67 4.05
N LEU A 64 18.88 -10.64 4.91
CA LEU A 64 17.72 -10.03 5.52
C LEU A 64 16.78 -9.43 4.46
N PHE A 65 17.30 -8.66 3.51
CA PHE A 65 16.47 -8.02 2.49
C PHE A 65 15.74 -9.02 1.60
N LEU A 66 16.41 -10.09 1.16
CA LEU A 66 15.75 -11.15 0.40
C LEU A 66 14.59 -11.78 1.17
N ALA A 67 14.76 -11.97 2.48
CA ALA A 67 13.76 -12.57 3.32
C ALA A 67 12.57 -11.60 3.57
N LEU A 68 12.87 -10.31 3.80
CA LEU A 68 11.85 -9.26 3.90
C LEU A 68 11.03 -9.13 2.62
N GLU A 69 11.67 -9.21 1.44
CA GLU A 69 10.96 -9.18 0.15
C GLU A 69 9.96 -10.34 0.00
N GLN A 70 10.31 -11.53 0.48
CA GLN A 70 9.39 -12.66 0.49
C GLN A 70 8.20 -12.39 1.42
N VAL A 71 8.46 -11.99 2.66
CA VAL A 71 7.41 -11.69 3.66
C VAL A 71 6.48 -10.58 3.16
N LYS A 72 7.03 -9.51 2.58
CA LYS A 72 6.28 -8.37 2.04
C LYS A 72 5.20 -8.81 1.06
N ASN A 73 5.57 -9.60 0.04
CA ASN A 73 4.63 -10.03 -1.00
C ASN A 73 3.50 -10.89 -0.42
N HIS A 74 3.82 -11.74 0.55
CA HIS A 74 2.81 -12.54 1.24
C HIS A 74 1.87 -11.68 2.09
N ALA A 75 2.41 -10.69 2.81
CA ALA A 75 1.63 -9.76 3.62
C ALA A 75 0.70 -8.87 2.78
N ILE A 76 1.18 -8.35 1.63
CA ILE A 76 0.36 -7.56 0.69
C ILE A 76 -0.85 -8.35 0.21
N LEU A 77 -0.62 -9.59 -0.23
CA LEU A 77 -1.69 -10.45 -0.74
C LEU A 77 -2.73 -10.72 0.35
N LEU A 78 -2.27 -11.05 1.55
CA LEU A 78 -3.13 -11.31 2.71
C LEU A 78 -4.00 -10.11 3.07
N ALA A 79 -3.39 -8.94 3.20
CA ALA A 79 -4.09 -7.69 3.50
C ALA A 79 -5.16 -7.40 2.44
N THR A 80 -4.79 -7.50 1.18
CA THR A 80 -5.68 -7.25 0.04
C THR A 80 -6.91 -8.16 0.05
N LEU A 81 -6.69 -9.47 0.19
CA LEU A 81 -7.77 -10.45 0.18
C LEU A 81 -8.68 -10.31 1.38
N ALA A 82 -8.13 -10.02 2.56
CA ALA A 82 -8.92 -9.88 3.77
C ALA A 82 -9.73 -8.58 3.79
N CYS A 83 -9.16 -7.47 3.35
CA CYS A 83 -9.92 -6.24 3.13
C CYS A 83 -10.97 -6.44 2.02
N GLY A 84 -10.62 -7.19 0.96
CA GLY A 84 -11.51 -7.74 -0.05
C GLY A 84 -12.74 -8.46 0.53
N ALA A 85 -12.48 -9.33 1.50
CA ALA A 85 -13.48 -10.14 2.21
C ALA A 85 -14.29 -9.37 3.26
N GLY A 86 -14.00 -8.08 3.47
CA GLY A 86 -14.72 -7.23 4.41
C GLY A 86 -14.23 -7.34 5.86
N ALA A 87 -12.93 -7.58 6.06
CA ALA A 87 -12.29 -7.41 7.36
C ALA A 87 -12.54 -6.00 7.95
N GLU A 88 -12.46 -5.88 9.28
CA GLU A 88 -12.66 -4.60 9.95
C GLU A 88 -11.56 -3.60 9.56
N GLN A 89 -11.91 -2.31 9.54
CA GLN A 89 -10.98 -1.24 9.18
C GLN A 89 -9.70 -1.27 10.05
N ALA A 90 -9.83 -1.60 11.35
CA ALA A 90 -8.70 -1.68 12.26
C ALA A 90 -7.70 -2.77 11.85
N ASP A 91 -8.19 -3.97 11.48
CA ASP A 91 -7.36 -5.08 11.02
C ASP A 91 -6.63 -4.71 9.71
N CYS A 92 -7.34 -4.11 8.76
CA CYS A 92 -6.75 -3.64 7.50
C CYS A 92 -5.65 -2.59 7.72
N ARG A 93 -5.87 -1.64 8.64
CA ARG A 93 -4.85 -0.64 9.01
C ARG A 93 -3.62 -1.28 9.62
N GLU A 94 -3.80 -2.25 10.52
CA GLU A 94 -2.68 -2.96 11.14
C GLU A 94 -1.86 -3.77 10.13
N TRP A 95 -2.53 -4.43 9.18
CA TRP A 95 -1.84 -5.11 8.07
C TRP A 95 -1.02 -4.15 7.21
N TYR A 96 -1.59 -3.03 6.78
CA TYR A 96 -0.86 -2.04 5.99
C TYR A 96 0.28 -1.38 6.79
N LEU A 97 0.09 -1.19 8.09
CA LEU A 97 1.15 -0.70 8.97
C LEU A 97 2.32 -1.68 9.01
N LEU A 98 2.08 -2.99 9.18
CA LEU A 98 3.14 -4.00 9.13
C LEU A 98 3.88 -3.97 7.78
N ILE A 99 3.15 -3.94 6.67
CA ILE A 99 3.76 -3.89 5.34
C ILE A 99 4.65 -2.65 5.23
N SER A 100 4.20 -1.51 5.75
CA SER A 100 5.02 -0.30 5.81
C SER A 100 6.28 -0.50 6.67
N GLU A 101 6.20 -1.18 7.80
CA GLU A 101 7.35 -1.48 8.64
C GLU A 101 8.38 -2.35 7.91
N ILE A 102 7.94 -3.37 7.16
CA ILE A 102 8.81 -4.18 6.30
C ILE A 102 9.52 -3.29 5.27
N CYS A 103 8.77 -2.39 4.61
CA CYS A 103 9.31 -1.49 3.59
C CYS A 103 10.24 -0.41 4.18
N SER A 104 10.16 -0.14 5.49
CA SER A 104 10.94 0.89 6.18
C SER A 104 12.42 0.53 6.39
N PHE A 105 12.80 -0.74 6.20
CA PHE A 105 14.15 -1.21 6.45
C PHE A 105 15.18 -0.51 5.57
N GLN A 106 16.28 -0.09 6.20
CA GLN A 106 17.38 0.62 5.58
C GLN A 106 18.61 -0.28 5.46
N ARG A 107 19.31 -0.20 4.32
CA ARG A 107 20.65 -0.80 4.19
C ARG A 107 21.62 -0.04 5.11
N LYS A 108 22.67 -0.69 5.64
CA LYS A 108 23.56 -0.09 6.67
C LYS A 108 24.17 1.27 6.28
N GLU A 109 24.27 1.56 4.99
CA GLU A 109 24.89 2.77 4.45
C GLU A 109 23.86 3.76 3.86
N GLU A 110 22.57 3.43 3.87
CA GLU A 110 21.51 4.24 3.28
C GLU A 110 20.72 5.00 4.35
N LYS A 111 20.34 6.24 4.03
CA LYS A 111 19.56 7.12 4.91
C LYS A 111 18.05 7.00 4.72
N LEU A 112 17.63 6.36 3.64
CA LEU A 112 16.23 6.20 3.25
C LEU A 112 15.90 4.70 3.22
N PRO A 113 14.62 4.34 3.41
CA PRO A 113 14.17 2.97 3.23
C PRO A 113 14.48 2.46 1.82
N PHE A 114 14.79 1.17 1.71
CA PHE A 114 15.10 0.53 0.43
C PHE A 114 13.90 0.60 -0.54
N HIS A 115 12.67 0.51 -0.02
CA HIS A 115 11.42 0.63 -0.77
C HIS A 115 10.63 1.87 -0.34
N ILE A 116 11.23 3.06 -0.48
CA ILE A 116 10.61 4.32 -0.05
C ILE A 116 9.21 4.54 -0.65
N SER A 117 8.98 4.20 -1.93
CA SER A 117 7.67 4.34 -2.57
C SER A 117 6.62 3.43 -1.93
N GLU A 118 6.93 2.14 -1.78
CA GLU A 118 6.03 1.18 -1.12
C GLU A 118 5.79 1.57 0.35
N TYR A 119 6.84 2.04 1.05
CA TYR A 119 6.69 2.51 2.42
C TYR A 119 5.69 3.65 2.53
N MET A 120 5.75 4.65 1.64
CA MET A 120 4.80 5.76 1.60
C MET A 120 3.38 5.30 1.26
N ILE A 121 3.24 4.38 0.30
CA ILE A 121 1.97 3.79 -0.11
C ILE A 121 1.27 3.10 1.06
N TYR A 122 1.97 2.19 1.75
CA TYR A 122 1.37 1.40 2.81
C TYR A 122 1.18 2.18 4.12
N LEU A 123 2.02 3.19 4.38
CA LEU A 123 1.73 4.18 5.42
C LEU A 123 0.42 4.93 5.15
N ALA A 124 0.24 5.46 3.94
CA ALA A 124 -0.99 6.15 3.56
C ALA A 124 -2.22 5.24 3.73
N LEU A 125 -2.13 3.98 3.30
CA LEU A 125 -3.21 3.00 3.45
C LEU A 125 -3.54 2.65 4.91
N SER A 126 -2.53 2.62 5.77
CA SER A 126 -2.74 2.43 7.23
C SER A 126 -3.37 3.66 7.91
N GLY A 127 -3.45 4.80 7.23
CA GLY A 127 -3.87 6.08 7.80
C GLY A 127 -2.76 6.80 8.59
N GLU A 128 -1.57 6.20 8.70
CA GLU A 128 -0.42 6.78 9.39
C GLU A 128 0.32 7.78 8.48
N TYR A 129 -0.15 9.02 8.51
CA TYR A 129 0.42 10.14 7.78
C TYR A 129 1.06 11.18 8.72
N SER A 130 2.28 11.63 8.42
CA SER A 130 2.94 12.67 9.22
C SER A 130 3.98 13.50 8.45
N GLN A 131 3.60 14.71 8.03
CA GLN A 131 4.55 15.67 7.46
C GLN A 131 5.67 16.03 8.44
N GLU A 132 5.36 16.10 9.74
CA GLU A 132 6.35 16.42 10.77
C GLU A 132 7.45 15.36 10.82
N LYS A 133 7.05 14.07 10.85
CA LYS A 133 7.98 12.94 10.87
C LYS A 133 8.82 12.88 9.60
N PHE A 134 8.20 13.08 8.43
CA PHE A 134 8.85 12.84 7.13
C PHE A 134 9.45 14.10 6.48
N GLY A 135 9.15 15.30 6.98
CA GLY A 135 9.64 16.57 6.40
C GLY A 135 11.17 16.70 6.40
N GLN A 136 11.84 15.96 7.28
CA GLN A 136 13.29 15.89 7.39
C GLN A 136 13.97 14.98 6.35
N TRP A 137 13.22 14.25 5.52
CA TRP A 137 13.78 13.42 4.45
C TRP A 137 14.47 14.27 3.39
N SER A 138 15.79 14.23 3.33
CA SER A 138 16.59 15.19 2.56
C SER A 138 16.46 15.09 1.03
N SER A 139 16.16 13.90 0.49
CA SER A 139 16.11 13.65 -0.96
C SER A 139 14.84 12.90 -1.35
N ALA A 140 14.27 13.27 -2.50
CA ALA A 140 13.19 12.53 -3.15
C ALA A 140 13.71 11.16 -3.65
N PRO A 141 12.81 10.18 -3.91
CA PRO A 141 13.17 8.94 -4.57
C PRO A 141 13.91 9.23 -5.89
N ASN A 142 14.93 8.45 -6.22
CA ASN A 142 15.63 8.54 -7.50
C ASN A 142 14.79 7.88 -8.61
N SER A 143 13.64 8.47 -8.90
CA SER A 143 12.63 8.00 -9.85
C SER A 143 12.16 9.15 -10.73
N GLN A 144 11.77 8.82 -11.97
CA GLN A 144 11.11 9.76 -12.87
C GLN A 144 9.58 9.57 -12.89
N ALA A 145 9.05 8.55 -12.21
CA ALA A 145 7.62 8.29 -12.19
C ALA A 145 6.90 9.40 -11.40
N ALA A 146 5.88 10.02 -12.01
CA ALA A 146 5.13 11.09 -11.35
C ALA A 146 4.50 10.61 -10.02
N GLN A 147 4.03 9.37 -9.96
CA GLN A 147 3.44 8.76 -8.76
C GLN A 147 4.37 8.85 -7.54
N ASP A 148 5.64 8.48 -7.68
CA ASP A 148 6.61 8.46 -6.60
C ASP A 148 6.89 9.88 -6.08
N LEU A 149 7.03 10.83 -7.01
CA LEU A 149 7.33 12.22 -6.71
C LEU A 149 6.12 12.94 -6.08
N VAL A 150 4.90 12.63 -6.56
CA VAL A 150 3.64 13.14 -6.02
C VAL A 150 3.43 12.60 -4.61
N LEU A 151 3.52 11.28 -4.40
CA LEU A 151 3.41 10.67 -3.07
C LEU A 151 4.46 11.24 -2.12
N TYR A 152 5.72 11.38 -2.56
CA TYR A 152 6.76 12.00 -1.73
C TYR A 152 6.44 13.45 -1.35
N ALA A 153 6.00 14.28 -2.30
CA ALA A 153 5.62 15.66 -2.03
C ALA A 153 4.44 15.71 -1.03
N LEU A 154 3.43 14.86 -1.23
CA LEU A 154 2.29 14.74 -0.34
C LEU A 154 2.73 14.27 1.05
N MET A 155 3.58 13.26 1.19
CA MET A 155 4.05 12.72 2.48
C MET A 155 4.94 13.68 3.26
N THR A 156 5.82 14.40 2.58
CA THR A 156 6.84 15.25 3.23
C THR A 156 6.43 16.72 3.35
N GLY A 157 5.35 17.14 2.69
CA GLY A 157 4.95 18.56 2.58
C GLY A 157 5.91 19.39 1.70
N LYS A 158 6.88 18.77 1.03
CA LYS A 158 7.83 19.47 0.18
C LYS A 158 7.22 19.81 -1.17
N PRO A 159 7.70 20.88 -1.84
CA PRO A 159 7.23 21.21 -3.18
C PRO A 159 7.47 20.06 -4.18
N LEU A 160 6.45 19.74 -4.97
CA LEU A 160 6.57 18.79 -6.07
C LEU A 160 7.53 19.34 -7.13
N LYS A 161 8.56 18.55 -7.49
CA LYS A 161 9.55 18.88 -8.51
C LYS A 161 9.41 17.93 -9.70
N ILE A 162 8.68 18.35 -10.72
CA ILE A 162 8.46 17.57 -11.95
C ILE A 162 8.41 18.50 -13.17
N ASP A 163 9.01 18.07 -14.27
CA ASP A 163 8.96 18.80 -15.54
C ASP A 163 7.62 18.51 -16.25
N ARG A 164 6.64 19.37 -15.98
CA ARG A 164 5.29 19.27 -16.57
C ARG A 164 5.29 19.35 -18.10
N SER A 165 6.35 19.88 -18.73
CA SER A 165 6.43 19.98 -20.20
C SER A 165 6.68 18.64 -20.89
N ARG A 166 7.09 17.61 -20.13
CA ARG A 166 7.40 16.26 -20.63
C ARG A 166 6.48 15.19 -20.06
N ALA A 167 5.42 15.59 -19.35
CA ALA A 167 4.50 14.67 -18.69
C ALA A 167 3.76 13.80 -19.74
N LEU A 168 3.74 12.50 -19.49
CA LEU A 168 2.90 11.55 -20.21
C LEU A 168 1.44 11.64 -19.71
N TYR A 169 0.53 10.89 -20.34
CA TYR A 169 -0.89 10.96 -20.00
C TYR A 169 -1.18 10.56 -18.54
N ASP A 170 -0.55 9.48 -18.08
CA ASP A 170 -0.62 8.96 -16.71
C ASP A 170 -0.03 9.94 -15.69
N ASP A 171 1.12 10.56 -16.00
CA ASP A 171 1.66 11.67 -15.21
C ASP A 171 0.64 12.80 -15.05
N GLY A 172 -0.08 13.10 -16.14
CA GLY A 172 -1.15 14.10 -16.14
C GLY A 172 -2.27 13.79 -15.14
N ILE A 173 -2.61 12.52 -14.90
CA ILE A 173 -3.62 12.13 -13.91
C ILE A 173 -3.08 12.38 -12.49
N TRP A 174 -1.85 11.97 -12.21
CA TRP A 174 -1.16 12.21 -10.93
C TRP A 174 -0.99 13.69 -10.60
N LEU A 175 -0.68 14.52 -11.60
CA LEU A 175 -0.56 15.96 -11.42
C LEU A 175 -1.91 16.63 -11.13
N ARG A 176 -2.99 16.21 -11.83
CA ARG A 176 -4.34 16.70 -11.53
C ARG A 176 -4.77 16.33 -10.12
N PHE A 177 -4.48 15.10 -9.70
CA PHE A 177 -4.74 14.64 -8.34
C PHE A 177 -4.01 15.52 -7.30
N TYR A 178 -2.70 15.76 -7.49
CA TYR A 178 -1.92 16.63 -6.60
C TYR A 178 -2.46 18.06 -6.54
N ASP A 179 -2.75 18.65 -7.70
CA ASP A 179 -3.24 20.03 -7.80
C ASP A 179 -4.63 20.17 -7.14
N ALA A 180 -5.52 19.19 -7.33
CA ALA A 180 -6.84 19.16 -6.71
C ALA A 180 -6.76 19.02 -5.19
N LEU A 181 -5.90 18.13 -4.67
CA LEU A 181 -5.66 18.01 -3.23
C LEU A 181 -5.12 19.32 -2.64
N ALA A 182 -4.11 19.91 -3.28
CA ALA A 182 -3.51 21.16 -2.82
C ALA A 182 -4.52 22.34 -2.81
N ALA A 183 -5.52 22.30 -3.69
CA ALA A 183 -6.59 23.29 -3.76
C ALA A 183 -7.78 23.01 -2.83
N GLY A 184 -7.84 21.83 -2.19
CA GLY A 184 -9.00 21.40 -1.43
C GLY A 184 -10.22 21.06 -2.30
N ASP A 185 -10.00 20.69 -3.57
CA ASP A 185 -11.06 20.40 -4.55
C ASP A 185 -11.44 18.91 -4.55
N SER A 186 -12.39 18.53 -3.68
CA SER A 186 -12.87 17.14 -3.59
C SER A 186 -13.43 16.61 -4.91
N HIS A 187 -14.04 17.46 -5.74
CA HIS A 187 -14.56 17.02 -7.04
C HIS A 187 -13.41 16.69 -8.01
N GLY A 188 -12.39 17.54 -8.05
CA GLY A 188 -11.16 17.29 -8.81
C GLY A 188 -10.44 16.02 -8.37
N VAL A 189 -10.36 15.79 -7.06
CA VAL A 189 -9.74 14.57 -6.50
C VAL A 189 -10.53 13.32 -6.91
N LYS A 190 -11.87 13.33 -6.73
CA LYS A 190 -12.74 12.21 -7.16
C LYS A 190 -12.60 11.93 -8.66
N ALA A 191 -12.57 12.97 -9.49
CA ALA A 191 -12.39 12.82 -10.94
C ALA A 191 -11.04 12.16 -11.28
N ALA A 192 -9.95 12.57 -10.62
CA ALA A 192 -8.65 11.94 -10.82
C ALA A 192 -8.63 10.48 -10.37
N CYS A 193 -9.28 10.12 -9.26
CA CYS A 193 -9.42 8.72 -8.82
C CYS A 193 -10.18 7.87 -9.84
N ILE A 194 -11.23 8.39 -10.47
CA ILE A 194 -11.95 7.67 -11.54
C ILE A 194 -11.04 7.47 -12.75
N ASP A 195 -10.26 8.50 -13.12
CA ASP A 195 -9.33 8.42 -14.24
C ASP A 195 -8.21 7.39 -14.00
N PHE A 196 -7.69 7.26 -12.78
CA PHE A 196 -6.73 6.21 -12.42
C PHE A 196 -7.29 4.80 -12.68
N ALA A 197 -8.48 4.51 -12.16
CA ALA A 197 -9.11 3.20 -12.33
C ALA A 197 -9.37 2.89 -13.81
N ARG A 198 -9.87 3.87 -14.58
CA ARG A 198 -10.07 3.73 -16.02
C ARG A 198 -8.77 3.48 -16.77
N TYR A 199 -7.72 4.22 -16.45
CA TYR A 199 -6.41 4.04 -17.05
C TYR A 199 -5.87 2.64 -16.79
N PHE A 200 -5.97 2.16 -15.54
CA PHE A 200 -5.57 0.81 -15.17
C PHE A 200 -6.30 -0.25 -15.99
N TRP A 201 -7.63 -0.21 -16.06
CA TRP A 201 -8.40 -1.19 -16.83
C TRP A 201 -8.04 -1.18 -18.32
N GLN A 202 -7.85 0.01 -18.90
CA GLN A 202 -7.38 0.14 -20.29
C GLN A 202 -6.00 -0.50 -20.50
N GLN A 203 -5.08 -0.37 -19.54
CA GLN A 203 -3.78 -1.02 -19.61
C GLN A 203 -3.94 -2.54 -19.58
N CYS A 204 -4.74 -3.10 -18.68
CA CYS A 204 -4.98 -4.54 -18.61
C CYS A 204 -5.57 -5.10 -19.91
N GLU A 205 -6.57 -4.40 -20.49
CA GLU A 205 -7.15 -4.76 -21.79
C GLU A 205 -6.09 -4.75 -22.90
N ALA A 206 -5.25 -3.71 -22.95
CA ALA A 206 -4.21 -3.56 -23.97
C ALA A 206 -3.11 -4.62 -23.86
N THR A 207 -2.76 -5.06 -22.65
CA THR A 207 -1.72 -6.07 -22.43
C THR A 207 -2.23 -7.50 -22.47
N GLY A 208 -3.53 -7.71 -22.66
CA GLY A 208 -4.16 -9.03 -22.58
C GLY A 208 -4.02 -9.66 -21.19
N THR A 209 -3.72 -8.85 -20.17
CA THR A 209 -3.73 -9.29 -18.77
C THR A 209 -5.19 -9.50 -18.41
N PRO A 210 -5.61 -10.70 -18.00
CA PRO A 210 -6.99 -10.93 -17.63
C PRO A 210 -7.34 -10.00 -16.47
N VAL A 211 -8.24 -9.05 -16.72
CA VAL A 211 -9.03 -8.43 -15.67
C VAL A 211 -9.95 -9.55 -15.22
N TYR A 212 -9.54 -10.33 -14.22
CA TYR A 212 -10.48 -11.17 -13.49
C TYR A 212 -11.67 -10.28 -13.18
N ALA A 213 -12.88 -10.72 -13.57
CA ALA A 213 -14.07 -9.89 -13.50
C ALA A 213 -14.02 -9.07 -12.20
N PRO A 214 -14.14 -7.72 -12.23
CA PRO A 214 -14.15 -6.90 -11.02
C PRO A 214 -15.22 -7.33 -10.00
N GLU A 215 -16.06 -8.28 -10.40
CA GLU A 215 -17.05 -9.03 -9.64
C GLU A 215 -16.49 -10.20 -8.83
N ASP A 216 -15.43 -10.85 -9.28
CA ASP A 216 -14.93 -12.13 -8.76
C ASP A 216 -13.62 -11.99 -7.96
N TYR A 217 -12.79 -10.97 -8.23
CA TYR A 217 -11.56 -10.70 -7.46
C TYR A 217 -11.32 -9.19 -7.29
N PRO A 218 -10.88 -8.72 -6.10
CA PRO A 218 -10.54 -7.33 -5.93
C PRO A 218 -9.31 -6.97 -6.76
N CYS A 219 -9.46 -6.07 -7.75
CA CYS A 219 -8.33 -5.39 -8.36
C CYS A 219 -7.65 -4.53 -7.27
N PHE A 220 -6.37 -4.76 -7.01
CA PHE A 220 -5.65 -4.02 -5.99
C PHE A 220 -4.42 -3.34 -6.58
N GLU A 221 -4.58 -2.05 -6.85
CA GLU A 221 -3.50 -1.15 -7.23
C GLU A 221 -3.16 -0.27 -6.01
N PRO A 222 -2.10 -0.62 -5.26
CA PRO A 222 -1.84 -0.05 -3.94
C PRO A 222 -1.50 1.44 -4.00
N ASP A 223 -0.88 1.92 -5.07
CA ASP A 223 -0.54 3.32 -5.29
C ASP A 223 -1.78 4.20 -5.50
N TYR A 224 -2.73 3.78 -6.33
CA TYR A 224 -3.99 4.51 -6.49
C TYR A 224 -4.82 4.44 -5.21
N ASN A 225 -4.83 3.30 -4.53
CA ASN A 225 -5.46 3.17 -3.21
C ASN A 225 -4.82 4.14 -2.20
N ALA A 226 -3.49 4.24 -2.16
CA ALA A 226 -2.80 5.20 -1.30
C ALA A 226 -3.15 6.66 -1.65
N ALA A 227 -3.32 6.98 -2.94
CA ALA A 227 -3.78 8.30 -3.35
C ALA A 227 -5.15 8.61 -2.71
N LEU A 228 -6.15 7.75 -2.87
CA LEU A 228 -7.45 7.96 -2.21
C LEU A 228 -7.32 8.01 -0.69
N ALA A 229 -6.53 7.13 -0.07
CA ALA A 229 -6.32 7.10 1.36
C ALA A 229 -5.72 8.42 1.89
N ILE A 230 -4.80 9.06 1.15
CA ILE A 230 -4.30 10.40 1.50
C ILE A 230 -5.44 11.42 1.51
N ALA A 231 -6.27 11.45 0.46
CA ALA A 231 -7.39 12.39 0.40
C ALA A 231 -8.38 12.22 1.57
N LEU A 232 -8.69 10.97 1.91
CA LEU A 232 -9.62 10.63 3.00
C LEU A 232 -9.01 10.92 4.38
N TYR A 233 -7.80 10.43 4.66
CA TYR A 233 -7.24 10.41 6.01
C TYR A 233 -6.44 11.66 6.37
N ARG A 234 -5.74 12.26 5.41
CA ARG A 234 -4.97 13.49 5.65
C ARG A 234 -5.87 14.72 5.56
N ASP A 235 -6.60 14.83 4.46
CA ASP A 235 -7.34 16.06 4.12
C ASP A 235 -8.80 16.03 4.57
N GLY A 236 -9.27 14.88 5.10
CA GLY A 236 -10.64 14.72 5.57
C GLY A 236 -11.67 14.95 4.46
N MET A 237 -11.29 14.70 3.20
CA MET A 237 -12.19 14.93 2.07
C MET A 237 -13.29 13.87 2.04
N ASP A 238 -14.53 14.31 1.86
CA ASP A 238 -15.66 13.41 1.62
C ASP A 238 -15.66 12.95 0.15
N ILE A 239 -15.11 11.76 -0.08
CA ILE A 239 -15.03 11.14 -1.40
C ILE A 239 -15.79 9.82 -1.38
N SER A 240 -16.91 9.79 -2.08
CA SER A 240 -17.74 8.59 -2.31
C SER A 240 -17.92 8.33 -3.80
N PHE A 241 -18.04 7.05 -4.18
CA PHE A 241 -18.28 6.64 -5.55
C PHE A 241 -19.71 6.14 -5.72
N GLU A 242 -20.39 6.58 -6.78
CA GLU A 242 -21.76 6.12 -7.06
C GLU A 242 -21.78 4.73 -7.72
N SER A 243 -20.66 4.31 -8.29
CA SER A 243 -20.54 3.08 -9.06
C SER A 243 -19.66 2.09 -8.30
N GLU A 244 -20.24 0.94 -8.00
CA GLU A 244 -19.66 -0.15 -7.19
C GLU A 244 -18.28 -0.60 -7.71
N GLN A 245 -18.04 -0.55 -9.03
CA GLN A 245 -16.74 -0.93 -9.61
C GLN A 245 -15.57 -0.09 -9.05
N TYR A 246 -15.78 1.20 -8.78
CA TYR A 246 -14.73 2.07 -8.22
C TYR A 246 -14.58 1.85 -6.71
N GLU A 247 -15.68 1.57 -6.00
CA GLU A 247 -15.61 1.19 -4.58
C GLU A 247 -14.79 -0.10 -4.39
N ARG A 248 -14.97 -1.08 -5.30
CA ARG A 248 -14.21 -2.34 -5.29
C ARG A 248 -12.74 -2.15 -5.69
N PHE A 249 -12.46 -1.25 -6.63
CA PHE A 249 -11.08 -0.91 -7.02
C PHE A 249 -10.28 -0.29 -5.86
N TYR A 250 -10.95 0.52 -5.04
CA TYR A 250 -10.36 1.25 -3.93
C TYR A 250 -10.50 0.55 -2.57
N ILE A 251 -10.61 -0.77 -2.57
CA ILE A 251 -10.91 -1.54 -1.35
C ILE A 251 -9.89 -1.33 -0.23
N GLY A 252 -8.61 -1.11 -0.54
CA GLY A 252 -7.58 -0.86 0.47
C GLY A 252 -7.71 0.52 1.14
N ALA A 253 -8.15 1.53 0.40
CA ALA A 253 -8.42 2.86 0.95
C ALA A 253 -9.75 2.92 1.70
N LEU A 254 -10.75 2.19 1.19
CA LEU A 254 -12.14 2.21 1.63
C LEU A 254 -12.49 1.05 2.57
N CYS A 255 -11.52 0.35 3.18
CA CYS A 255 -11.79 -0.75 4.11
C CYS A 255 -12.87 -0.33 5.10
N ARG A 256 -14.03 -0.97 4.96
CA ARG A 256 -15.35 -0.34 5.08
C ARG A 256 -15.57 0.35 6.42
N THR A 257 -15.77 1.67 6.36
CA THR A 257 -16.60 2.45 7.30
C THR A 257 -17.93 1.77 7.57
#